data_AF-A0A4U7BWD2-F1
#
_entry.id   AF-A0A4U7BWD2-F1
#
_cell.length_a   1.000
_cell.length_b   1.000
_cell.length_c   1.000
_cell.angle_alpha   90.00
_cell.angle_beta   90.00
_cell.angle_gamma   90.00
#
_symmetry.space_group_name_H-M   'P 1'
#
loop_
_entity.id
_entity.type
_entity.pdbx_description
1 polymer ?
#
loop_
_entity_poly.entity_id
_entity_poly.type
_entity_poly.pdbx_seq_one_letter_code
_entity_poly.pdbx_strand_id
1 'polypeptide(L)'
;MQNVTDRIRNPFGMRPDCPSFVPGYGDANADFHVVGDYPGVHGGTAAGVPFTGEPWSPAFLSALSEAGLIAGLADGVAPDGVARDGDP
;
A
#
# COMPACT_ATOMS: atom_id res chain seq x y z
N MET A 1 -12.87 16.10 5.07
CA MET A 1 -12.50 15.48 3.77
C MET A 1 -13.76 15.38 2.92
N GLN A 2 -13.74 15.82 1.67
CA GLN A 2 -14.87 15.73 0.75
C GLN A 2 -14.48 14.77 -0.39
N ASN A 3 -15.24 13.70 -0.58
CA ASN A 3 -15.04 12.75 -1.68
C ASN A 3 -15.31 13.47 -3.01
N VAL A 4 -14.31 13.50 -3.92
CA VAL A 4 -14.39 14.29 -5.16
C VAL A 4 -14.98 13.49 -6.33
N THR A 5 -15.17 12.17 -6.21
CA THR A 5 -15.85 11.40 -7.28
C THR A 5 -16.31 10.02 -6.79
N ASP A 6 -17.52 9.62 -7.17
CA ASP A 6 -18.15 8.30 -6.97
C ASP A 6 -17.62 7.23 -7.96
N ARG A 7 -16.68 7.62 -8.83
CA ARG A 7 -16.10 6.77 -9.88
C ARG A 7 -14.60 6.66 -9.71
N ILE A 8 -14.09 5.42 -9.80
CA ILE A 8 -12.66 5.15 -9.93
C ILE A 8 -12.25 5.52 -11.36
N ARG A 9 -11.88 6.78 -11.57
CA ARG A 9 -11.34 7.29 -12.83
C ARG A 9 -10.11 8.12 -12.53
N ASN A 10 -8.97 7.79 -13.14
CA ASN A 10 -7.77 8.62 -13.07
C ASN A 10 -8.06 10.00 -13.71
N PRO A 11 -8.11 11.09 -12.93
CA PRO A 11 -8.46 12.43 -13.42
C PRO A 11 -7.39 13.03 -14.35
N PHE A 12 -6.18 12.47 -14.32
CA PHE A 12 -5.05 12.90 -15.13
C PHE A 12 -5.00 12.21 -16.50
N GLY A 13 -5.90 11.26 -16.77
CA GLY A 13 -5.92 10.52 -18.03
C GLY A 13 -4.70 9.61 -18.23
N MET A 14 -3.86 9.43 -17.21
CA MET A 14 -2.70 8.54 -17.30
C MET A 14 -3.17 7.08 -17.32
N ARG A 15 -2.70 6.34 -18.30
CA ARG A 15 -2.82 4.89 -18.38
C ARG A 15 -1.39 4.35 -18.35
N PRO A 16 -0.89 3.87 -17.20
CA PRO A 16 0.41 3.23 -17.16
C PRO A 16 0.41 2.07 -18.16
N ASP A 17 1.44 1.97 -18.99
CA ASP A 17 1.59 0.87 -19.96
C ASP A 17 1.87 -0.49 -19.28
N CYS A 18 2.06 -0.51 -17.95
CA CYS A 18 2.29 -1.73 -17.19
C CYS A 18 0.98 -2.49 -16.93
N PRO A 19 0.90 -3.79 -17.30
CA PRO A 19 -0.29 -4.62 -17.09
C PRO A 19 -0.60 -4.90 -15.61
N SER A 20 0.36 -4.66 -14.71
CA SER A 20 0.21 -4.75 -13.27
C SER A 20 0.76 -3.48 -12.64
N PHE A 21 -0.09 -2.75 -11.91
CA PHE A 21 0.32 -1.63 -11.09
C PHE A 21 -0.29 -1.81 -9.70
N VAL A 22 0.45 -1.37 -8.68
CA VAL A 22 -0.06 -1.29 -7.30
C VAL A 22 -0.16 0.21 -6.99
N PRO A 23 -1.35 0.73 -6.69
CA PRO A 23 -1.51 2.15 -6.37
C PRO A 23 -0.79 2.49 -5.06
N GLY A 24 -0.41 3.76 -4.91
CA GLY A 24 0.08 4.26 -3.62
C GLY A 24 -0.99 4.10 -2.53
N TYR A 25 -0.56 3.79 -1.32
CA TYR A 25 -1.42 3.57 -0.16
C TYR A 25 -0.98 4.44 1.01
N GLY A 26 -1.93 5.03 1.73
CA GLY A 26 -1.66 5.88 2.90
C GLY A 26 -2.44 7.19 2.90
N ASP A 27 -2.06 8.10 3.79
CA ASP A 27 -2.62 9.45 3.84
C ASP A 27 -2.18 10.27 2.63
N ALA A 28 -3.13 10.85 1.91
CA ALA A 28 -2.87 11.73 0.77
C ALA A 28 -2.11 13.02 1.14
N ASN A 29 -2.05 13.36 2.43
CA ASN A 29 -1.32 14.52 2.97
C ASN A 29 -0.10 14.10 3.81
N ALA A 30 0.40 12.87 3.67
CA ALA A 30 1.50 12.37 4.47
C ALA A 30 2.75 13.28 4.38
N ASP A 31 3.34 13.59 5.52
CA ASP A 31 4.62 14.31 5.59
C ASP A 31 5.81 13.44 5.15
N PHE A 32 5.61 12.12 5.07
CA PHE A 32 6.63 11.13 4.71
C PHE A 32 6.11 10.19 3.62
N HIS A 33 6.93 9.99 2.58
CA HIS A 33 6.61 9.11 1.46
C HIS A 33 7.69 8.04 1.31
N VAL A 34 7.28 6.78 1.29
CA VAL A 34 8.16 5.67 0.91
C VAL A 34 7.93 5.37 -0.56
N VAL A 35 9.02 5.42 -1.34
CA VAL A 35 9.00 5.06 -2.76
C VAL A 35 9.92 3.86 -2.96
N GLY A 36 9.37 2.77 -3.48
CA GLY A 36 10.12 1.58 -3.89
C GLY A 36 10.44 1.59 -5.39
N ASP A 37 11.13 0.56 -5.84
CA ASP A 37 11.38 0.26 -7.26
C ASP A 37 10.08 -0.10 -8.02
N TYR A 38 9.62 -1.36 -7.96
CA TYR A 38 8.35 -1.77 -8.57
C TYR A 38 7.71 -2.97 -7.84
N PRO A 39 6.41 -3.29 -8.09
CA PRO A 39 5.69 -4.32 -7.34
C PRO A 39 6.29 -5.73 -7.36
N GLY A 40 7.07 -6.09 -8.40
CA GLY A 40 7.71 -7.41 -8.46
C GLY A 40 8.92 -7.58 -7.53
N VAL A 41 9.45 -6.48 -6.99
CA VAL A 41 10.50 -6.48 -5.97
C VAL A 41 9.93 -6.06 -4.62
N HIS A 42 9.00 -5.11 -4.61
CA HIS A 42 8.44 -4.51 -3.40
C HIS A 42 7.05 -5.01 -3.02
N GLY A 43 6.60 -6.12 -3.59
CA GLY A 43 5.33 -6.74 -3.23
C GLY A 43 4.09 -5.93 -3.58
N GLY A 44 2.98 -6.30 -2.94
CA GLY A 44 1.69 -5.63 -3.09
C GLY A 44 0.85 -6.08 -4.28
N THR A 45 1.35 -6.99 -5.11
CA THR A 45 0.63 -7.47 -6.29
C THR A 45 -0.63 -8.26 -5.93
N ALA A 46 -0.59 -9.07 -4.87
CA ALA A 46 -1.73 -9.85 -4.40
C ALA A 46 -2.69 -9.02 -3.53
N ALA A 47 -2.15 -8.18 -2.64
CA ALA A 47 -2.95 -7.41 -1.67
C ALA A 47 -3.41 -6.05 -2.18
N GLY A 48 -2.83 -5.52 -3.26
CA GLY A 48 -3.12 -4.17 -3.75
C GLY A 48 -2.49 -3.04 -2.92
N VAL A 49 -1.66 -3.36 -1.94
CA VAL A 49 -0.98 -2.39 -1.05
C VAL A 49 0.55 -2.52 -1.21
N PRO A 50 1.31 -1.45 -1.48
CA PRO A 50 2.75 -1.52 -1.62
C PRO A 50 3.43 -2.11 -0.37
N PHE A 51 4.56 -2.80 -0.56
CA PHE A 51 5.38 -3.38 0.52
C PHE A 51 4.74 -4.51 1.33
N THR A 52 3.66 -5.13 0.85
CA THR A 52 3.02 -6.29 1.50
C THR A 52 3.25 -7.60 0.77
N GLY A 53 3.18 -8.72 1.50
CA GLY A 53 3.20 -10.08 0.94
C GLY A 53 4.60 -10.59 0.57
N GLU A 54 5.66 -9.91 1.00
CA GLU A 54 7.04 -10.34 0.80
C GLU A 54 7.67 -10.84 2.10
N PRO A 55 8.69 -11.72 2.05
CA PRO A 55 9.35 -12.23 3.25
C PRO A 55 9.95 -11.15 4.17
N TRP A 56 10.31 -10.00 3.59
CA TRP A 56 10.86 -8.85 4.32
C TRP A 56 9.79 -7.84 4.75
N SER A 57 8.55 -7.94 4.26
CA SER A 57 7.45 -7.04 4.61
C SER A 57 7.24 -6.90 6.12
N PRO A 58 7.27 -7.98 6.93
CA PRO A 58 7.07 -7.85 8.38
C PRO A 58 8.10 -6.97 9.06
N ALA A 59 9.38 -7.12 8.70
CA ALA A 59 10.45 -6.31 9.27
C ALA A 59 10.31 -4.84 8.87
N PHE A 60 9.96 -4.59 7.61
CA PHE A 60 9.76 -3.25 7.08
C PHE A 60 8.58 -2.53 7.77
N LEU A 61 7.42 -3.19 7.84
CA LEU A 61 6.21 -2.62 8.45
C LEU A 61 6.38 -2.42 9.96
N SER A 62 7.08 -3.34 10.66
CA SER A 62 7.43 -3.16 12.07
C SER A 62 8.30 -1.92 12.28
N ALA A 63 9.33 -1.73 11.44
CA ALA A 63 10.22 -0.57 11.55
C ALA A 63 9.47 0.76 11.35
N LEU A 64 8.52 0.83 10.40
CA LEU A 64 7.67 2.01 10.22
C LEU A 64 6.75 2.25 11.42
N SER A 65 6.21 1.19 12.01
CA SER A 65 5.36 1.30 13.20
C SER A 65 6.15 1.75 14.42
N GLU A 66 7.35 1.19 14.63
CA GLU A 66 8.26 1.57 15.73
C GLU A 66 8.74 3.01 15.60
N ALA A 67 8.94 3.48 14.37
CA ALA A 67 9.25 4.88 14.08
C ALA A 67 8.04 5.83 14.22
N GLY A 68 6.83 5.30 14.47
CA GLY A 68 5.60 6.09 14.58
C GLY A 68 5.09 6.66 13.26
N LEU A 69 5.54 6.14 12.12
CA LEU A 69 5.11 6.57 10.78
C LEU A 69 3.77 5.93 10.38
N ILE A 70 3.46 4.77 10.96
CA ILE A 70 2.16 4.10 10.87
C ILE A 70 1.71 3.66 12.26
N ALA A 71 0.40 3.49 12.45
CA ALA A 71 -0.18 3.06 13.72
C ALA A 71 0.02 1.56 14.04
N GLY A 72 0.50 0.79 13.06
CA GLY A 72 0.59 -0.68 13.11
C GLY A 72 -0.35 -1.33 12.11
N LEU A 73 -0.50 -2.65 12.23
CA LEU A 73 -1.37 -3.46 11.37
C LEU A 73 -2.73 -3.66 12.03
N ALA A 74 -3.80 -3.63 11.22
CA ALA A 74 -5.15 -3.87 11.70
C ALA A 74 -5.35 -5.33 12.14
N ASP A 75 -6.32 -5.56 13.02
CA ASP A 75 -6.73 -6.92 13.40
C ASP A 75 -7.17 -7.70 12.15
N GLY A 76 -6.74 -8.96 12.05
CA GLY A 76 -7.00 -9.79 10.87
C GLY A 76 -5.98 -9.64 9.73
N VAL A 77 -5.06 -8.67 9.81
CA VAL A 77 -3.94 -8.53 8.86
C VAL A 77 -2.76 -9.38 9.30
N ALA A 78 -2.16 -10.12 8.37
CA ALA A 78 -0.95 -10.89 8.63
C ALA A 78 0.28 -9.97 8.77
N PRO A 79 1.37 -10.41 9.44
CA PRO A 79 2.53 -9.55 9.67
C PRO A 79 3.16 -9.00 8.38
N ASP A 80 2.96 -9.67 7.25
CA ASP A 80 3.39 -9.21 5.93
C ASP A 80 2.44 -8.18 5.30
N GLY A 81 1.43 -7.71 6.03
CA GLY A 81 0.46 -6.71 5.58
C GLY A 81 -0.68 -7.26 4.72
N VAL A 82 -0.79 -8.58 4.54
CA VAL A 82 -1.86 -9.20 3.75
C VAL A 82 -3.06 -9.52 4.65
N ALA A 83 -4.25 -9.04 4.29
CA ALA A 83 -5.47 -9.38 5.01
C ALA A 83 -5.78 -10.88 4.92
N ARG A 84 -6.15 -11.50 6.05
CA ARG A 84 -6.47 -12.93 6.11
C ARG A 84 -7.87 -13.26 5.58
N ASP A 85 -8.80 -12.31 5.63
CA ASP A 85 -10.17 -12.43 5.13
C ASP A 85 -10.67 -11.05 4.63
N GLY A 86 -10.87 -10.86 3.33
CA GLY A 86 -11.41 -9.60 2.75
C GLY A 86 -10.38 -8.48 2.47
N ASP A 87 -10.88 -7.31 2.06
CA ASP A 87 -10.08 -6.12 1.63
C ASP A 87 -9.16 -5.63 2.77
N PRO A 88 -7.89 -5.25 2.48
CA PRO A 88 -6.90 -4.80 3.47
C PRO A 88 -7.25 -3.56 4.28
#